data_AF-A0A534IWM1-F1
#
_entry.id   AF-A0A534IWM1-F1
#
_cell.length_a   1.000
_cell.length_b   1.000
_cell.length_c   1.000
_cell.angle_alpha   90.00
_cell.angle_beta   90.00
_cell.angle_gamma   90.00
#
_symmetry.space_group_name_H-M   'P 1'
#
loop_
_entity.id
_entity.type
_entity.pdbx_description
1 polymer ?
#
loop_
_entity_poly.entity_id
_entity_poly.type
_entity_poly.pdbx_seq_one_letter_code
_entity_poly.pdbx_strand_id
1 'polypeptide(L)'
;MVDILEAATISLVVATVVYVIATIYLARFTKDLARFTMALNRTTERLAEGEERRERVDARNRQIERLKRKIRRAEQIIAWKPMGWRGLTNLPHEEFEGLSELAQLLTYGKDQAPKSTIDLLLLAFDIAAQGVTIKNQLADDFVDNVGRIQQHLRDDLPRWRTRVVELFAEDAQELRDSSRQAS
;
A
#
# COMPACT_ATOMS: atom_id res chain seq x y z
N MET A 1 13.99 -42.04 74.16
CA MET A 1 12.73 -41.38 73.74
C MET A 1 12.90 -39.87 73.63
N VAL A 2 13.70 -39.24 74.49
CA VAL A 2 14.04 -37.80 74.42
C VAL A 2 14.92 -37.45 73.19
N ASP A 3 15.93 -38.25 72.88
CA ASP A 3 16.84 -37.99 71.72
C ASP A 3 16.14 -38.03 70.35
N ILE A 4 15.07 -38.82 70.22
CA ILE A 4 14.27 -38.91 68.99
C ILE A 4 13.43 -37.63 68.82
N LEU A 5 12.98 -37.04 69.93
CA LEU A 5 12.21 -35.80 69.93
C LEU A 5 13.09 -34.59 69.54
N GLU A 6 14.32 -34.54 70.04
CA GLU A 6 15.29 -33.49 69.69
C GLU A 6 15.77 -33.57 68.24
N ALA A 7 16.01 -34.78 67.71
CA ALA A 7 16.36 -34.96 66.31
C ALA A 7 15.20 -34.54 65.37
N ALA A 8 13.95 -34.81 65.76
CA ALA A 8 12.78 -34.43 64.99
C ALA A 8 12.56 -32.91 64.97
N THR A 9 12.80 -32.21 66.08
CA THR A 9 12.67 -30.74 66.13
C THR A 9 13.75 -30.03 65.33
N ILE A 10 15.00 -30.51 65.39
CA ILE A 10 16.10 -29.97 64.55
C ILE A 10 15.79 -30.18 63.07
N SER A 11 15.32 -31.37 62.67
CA SER A 11 14.92 -31.68 61.29
C SER A 11 13.79 -30.76 60.81
N LEU A 12 12.78 -30.52 61.64
CA LEU A 12 11.67 -29.61 61.34
C LEU A 12 12.14 -28.17 61.14
N VAL A 13 13.03 -27.67 62.00
CA VAL A 13 13.59 -26.32 61.90
C VAL A 13 14.42 -26.16 60.63
N VAL A 14 15.27 -27.13 60.30
CA VAL A 14 16.08 -27.12 59.06
C VAL A 14 15.16 -27.14 57.83
N ALA A 15 14.14 -28.00 57.81
CA ALA A 15 13.18 -28.05 56.71
C ALA A 15 12.41 -26.72 56.53
N THR A 16 12.05 -26.07 57.64
CA THR A 16 11.36 -24.76 57.62
C THR A 16 12.27 -23.66 57.06
N VAL A 17 13.55 -23.63 57.48
CA VAL A 17 14.52 -22.65 56.98
C VAL A 17 14.75 -22.84 55.48
N VAL A 18 14.94 -24.09 55.02
CA VAL A 18 15.10 -24.41 53.59
C VAL A 18 13.85 -24.00 52.80
N TYR A 19 12.65 -24.27 53.33
CA TYR A 19 11.40 -23.87 52.71
C TYR A 19 11.29 -22.34 52.56
N VAL A 20 11.55 -21.57 53.64
CA VAL A 20 11.51 -20.10 53.61
C VAL A 20 12.52 -19.53 52.61
N ILE A 21 13.75 -20.07 52.59
CA ILE A 21 14.77 -19.67 51.62
C ILE A 21 14.30 -19.97 50.19
N ALA A 22 13.77 -21.17 49.93
CA ALA A 22 13.25 -21.55 48.62
C ALA A 22 12.08 -20.64 48.17
N THR A 23 11.16 -20.30 49.08
CA THR A 23 10.05 -19.37 48.79
C THR A 23 10.57 -17.97 48.46
N ILE A 24 11.59 -17.46 49.17
CA ILE A 24 12.19 -16.15 48.89
C ILE A 24 12.89 -16.14 47.53
N TYR A 25 13.63 -17.20 47.19
CA TYR A 25 14.28 -17.33 45.88
C TYR A 25 13.24 -17.42 44.76
N LEU A 26 12.18 -18.20 44.96
CA LEU A 26 11.09 -18.31 43.99
C LEU A 26 10.41 -16.95 43.79
N ALA A 27 10.10 -16.23 44.87
CA ALA A 27 9.48 -14.90 44.79
C ALA A 27 10.37 -13.88 44.07
N ARG A 28 11.69 -13.91 44.28
CA ARG A 28 12.65 -13.08 43.52
C ARG A 28 12.66 -13.46 42.05
N PHE A 29 12.75 -14.75 41.74
CA PHE A 29 12.76 -15.24 40.37
C PHE A 29 11.48 -14.86 39.61
N THR A 30 10.31 -15.02 40.23
CA THR A 30 9.03 -14.59 39.64
C THR A 30 8.99 -13.07 39.40
N LYS A 31 9.54 -12.27 40.33
CA LYS A 31 9.62 -10.81 40.16
C LYS A 31 10.55 -10.39 39.03
N ASP A 32 11.66 -11.10 38.84
CA ASP A 32 12.62 -10.84 37.76
C ASP A 32 12.04 -11.29 36.41
N LEU A 33 11.37 -12.44 36.38
CA LEU A 33 10.63 -12.91 35.21
C LEU A 33 9.54 -11.90 34.81
N ALA A 34 8.74 -11.41 35.77
CA ALA A 34 7.70 -10.42 35.50
C ALA A 34 8.28 -9.11 34.93
N ARG A 35 9.43 -8.64 35.45
CA ARG A 35 10.12 -7.47 34.91
C ARG A 35 10.63 -7.72 33.49
N PHE A 36 11.17 -8.90 33.22
CA PHE A 36 11.62 -9.29 31.89
C PHE A 36 10.47 -9.36 30.89
N THR A 37 9.34 -9.97 31.27
CA THR A 37 8.11 -10.02 30.46
C THR A 37 7.58 -8.62 30.17
N MET A 38 7.56 -7.71 31.14
CA MET A 38 7.16 -6.32 30.91
C MET A 38 8.11 -5.58 29.96
N ALA A 39 9.42 -5.81 30.08
CA ALA A 39 10.41 -5.22 29.19
C ALA A 39 10.25 -5.74 27.75
N LEU A 40 10.00 -7.04 27.58
CA LEU A 40 9.70 -7.64 26.28
C LEU A 40 8.41 -7.09 25.70
N ASN A 41 7.33 -7.01 26.49
CA ASN A 41 6.05 -6.51 26.00
C ASN A 41 6.16 -5.06 25.49
N ARG A 42 6.86 -4.19 26.22
CA ARG A 42 7.15 -2.82 25.77
C ARG A 42 8.00 -2.76 24.50
N THR A 43 8.92 -3.71 24.33
CA THR A 43 9.78 -3.79 23.13
C THR A 43 8.97 -4.26 21.93
N THR A 44 8.11 -5.27 22.12
CA THR A 44 7.18 -5.76 21.10
C THR A 44 6.19 -4.67 20.67
N GLU A 45 5.62 -3.92 21.62
CA GLU A 45 4.72 -2.80 21.32
C GLU A 45 5.42 -1.72 20.48
N ARG A 46 6.64 -1.32 20.86
CA ARG A 46 7.43 -0.36 20.06
C ARG A 46 7.79 -0.87 18.67
N LEU A 47 8.06 -2.17 18.53
CA LEU A 47 8.32 -2.78 17.22
C LEU A 47 7.06 -2.79 16.36
N ALA A 48 5.90 -3.14 16.94
CA ALA A 48 4.63 -3.13 16.23
C ALA A 48 4.26 -1.71 15.75
N GLU A 49 4.45 -0.69 16.58
CA GLU A 49 4.27 0.71 16.18
C GLU A 49 5.24 1.11 15.05
N GLY A 50 6.48 0.65 15.11
CA GLY A 50 7.48 0.88 14.07
C GLY A 50 7.14 0.23 12.74
N GLU A 51 6.60 -0.99 12.77
CA GLU A 51 6.19 -1.74 11.59
C GLU A 51 4.93 -1.14 10.96
N GLU A 52 3.93 -0.79 11.75
CA GLU A 52 2.72 -0.12 11.27
C GLU A 52 3.03 1.24 10.59
N ARG A 53 4.00 1.99 11.11
CA ARG A 53 4.48 3.22 10.46
C ARG A 53 5.13 2.93 9.11
N ARG A 54 5.97 1.89 9.01
CA ARG A 54 6.61 1.51 7.74
C ARG A 54 5.57 1.07 6.71
N GLU A 55 4.61 0.24 7.11
CA GLU A 55 3.53 -0.20 6.22
C GLU A 55 2.71 0.97 5.68
N ARG A 56 2.41 1.97 6.53
CA ARG A 56 1.73 3.19 6.13
C ARG A 56 2.53 3.99 5.11
N VAL A 57 3.83 4.19 5.34
CA VAL A 57 4.73 4.89 4.40
C VAL A 57 4.81 4.13 3.06
N ASP A 58 4.95 2.80 3.10
CA ASP A 58 5.03 1.98 1.90
C ASP A 58 3.70 1.96 1.12
N ALA A 59 2.57 1.94 1.80
CA ALA A 59 1.26 2.08 1.17
C ALA A 59 1.12 3.44 0.47
N ARG A 60 1.53 4.53 1.13
CA ARG A 60 1.51 5.89 0.58
C ARG A 60 2.42 6.01 -0.65
N ASN A 61 3.65 5.51 -0.56
CA ASN A 61 4.60 5.51 -1.69
C ASN A 61 4.05 4.74 -2.90
N ARG A 62 3.44 3.56 -2.66
CA ARG A 62 2.76 2.81 -3.73
C ARG A 62 1.61 3.61 -4.36
N GLN A 63 0.86 4.36 -3.56
CA GLN A 63 -0.21 5.23 -4.07
C GLN A 63 0.32 6.39 -4.92
N ILE A 64 1.39 7.06 -4.47
CA ILE A 64 2.06 8.13 -5.22
C ILE A 64 2.57 7.60 -6.56
N GLU A 65 3.29 6.48 -6.55
CA GLU A 65 3.84 5.89 -7.78
C GLU A 65 2.73 5.44 -8.74
N ARG A 66 1.63 4.89 -8.21
CA ARG A 66 0.44 4.57 -9.03
C ARG A 66 -0.14 5.83 -9.69
N LEU A 67 -0.28 6.93 -8.96
CA LEU A 67 -0.79 8.20 -9.49
C LEU A 67 0.16 8.82 -10.52
N LYS A 68 1.47 8.79 -10.29
CA LYS A 68 2.47 9.27 -11.26
C LYS A 68 2.41 8.49 -12.57
N ARG A 69 2.34 7.15 -12.50
CA ARG A 69 2.16 6.32 -13.71
C ARG A 69 0.88 6.67 -14.45
N LYS A 70 -0.22 6.82 -13.70
CA LYS A 70 -1.53 7.21 -14.26
C LYS A 70 -1.48 8.56 -14.98
N ILE A 71 -0.88 9.58 -14.36
CA ILE A 71 -0.69 10.90 -14.96
C ILE A 71 0.15 10.80 -16.22
N ARG A 72 1.28 10.10 -16.17
CA ARG A 72 2.17 9.92 -17.34
C ARG A 72 1.45 9.26 -18.51
N ARG A 73 0.71 8.18 -18.27
CA ARG A 73 -0.05 7.50 -19.33
C ARG A 73 -1.17 8.38 -19.89
N ALA A 74 -1.86 9.12 -19.03
CA ALA A 74 -2.86 10.07 -19.48
C ALA A 74 -2.29 11.18 -20.35
N GLU A 75 -1.13 11.75 -19.98
CA GLU A 75 -0.44 12.76 -20.78
C GLU A 75 -0.01 12.22 -22.15
N GLN A 76 0.49 10.98 -22.20
CA GLN A 76 0.79 10.30 -23.47
C GLN A 76 -0.44 10.18 -24.36
N ILE A 77 -1.57 9.73 -23.79
CA ILE A 77 -2.84 9.55 -24.51
C ILE A 77 -3.41 10.88 -25.00
N ILE A 78 -3.32 11.93 -24.17
CA ILE A 78 -3.74 13.29 -24.54
C ILE A 78 -2.91 13.84 -25.71
N ALA A 79 -1.63 13.43 -25.82
CA ALA A 79 -0.75 13.84 -26.90
C ALA A 79 -0.99 13.07 -28.22
N TRP A 80 -1.77 11.99 -28.21
CA TRP A 80 -2.08 11.22 -29.41
C TRP A 80 -2.85 12.04 -30.45
N LYS A 81 -2.57 11.73 -31.71
CA LYS A 81 -3.19 12.39 -32.88
C LYS A 81 -3.96 11.35 -33.70
N PRO A 82 -5.21 11.01 -33.30
CA PRO A 82 -5.96 9.90 -33.89
C PRO A 82 -6.33 10.11 -35.37
N MET A 83 -6.28 11.36 -35.89
CA MET A 83 -6.50 11.62 -37.32
C MET A 83 -5.51 10.89 -38.23
N GLY A 84 -4.29 10.61 -37.74
CA GLY A 84 -3.27 9.85 -38.48
C GLY A 84 -3.58 8.35 -38.59
N TRP A 85 -4.60 7.85 -37.89
CA TRP A 85 -4.93 6.43 -37.84
C TRP A 85 -6.02 6.01 -38.83
N ARG A 86 -6.64 6.98 -39.52
CA ARG A 86 -7.59 6.69 -40.59
C ARG A 86 -6.88 5.92 -41.71
N GLY A 87 -7.34 4.69 -41.96
CA GLY A 87 -6.78 3.82 -43.00
C GLY A 87 -5.51 3.08 -42.60
N LEU A 88 -5.07 3.14 -41.33
CA LEU A 88 -4.03 2.25 -40.84
C LEU A 88 -4.61 0.84 -40.68
N THR A 89 -3.89 -0.14 -41.23
CA THR A 89 -4.14 -1.57 -40.98
C THR A 89 -3.43 -2.07 -39.73
N ASN A 90 -2.41 -1.34 -39.26
CA ASN A 90 -1.69 -1.63 -38.03
C ASN A 90 -1.59 -0.36 -37.18
N LEU A 91 -2.16 -0.41 -35.98
CA LEU A 91 -2.00 0.65 -34.99
C LEU A 91 -0.66 0.48 -34.24
N PRO A 92 -0.03 1.57 -33.76
CA PRO A 92 1.22 1.50 -33.02
C PRO A 92 1.05 0.69 -31.72
N HIS A 93 1.87 -0.34 -31.54
CA HIS A 93 1.82 -1.21 -30.35
C HIS A 93 2.04 -0.46 -29.03
N GLU A 94 2.91 0.56 -29.05
CA GLU A 94 3.19 1.42 -27.89
C GLU A 94 1.94 2.17 -27.40
N GLU A 95 1.06 2.57 -28.32
CA GLU A 95 -0.18 3.28 -27.97
C GLU A 95 -1.17 2.32 -27.31
N PHE A 96 -1.29 1.09 -27.83
CA PHE A 96 -2.09 0.04 -27.21
C PHE A 96 -1.63 -0.28 -25.78
N GLU A 97 -0.33 -0.46 -25.58
CA GLU A 97 0.24 -0.74 -24.25
C GLU A 97 -0.05 0.40 -23.27
N GLY A 98 0.12 1.65 -23.72
CA GLY A 98 -0.20 2.84 -22.92
C GLY A 98 -1.67 2.90 -22.52
N LEU A 99 -2.59 2.55 -23.42
CA LEU A 99 -4.03 2.51 -23.14
C LEU A 99 -4.38 1.40 -22.15
N SER A 100 -3.82 0.21 -22.34
CA SER A 100 -4.05 -0.96 -21.49
C SER A 100 -3.55 -0.73 -20.07
N GLU A 101 -2.35 -0.14 -19.91
CA GLU A 101 -1.85 0.22 -18.58
C GLU A 101 -2.74 1.27 -17.92
N LEU A 102 -3.19 2.29 -18.66
CA LEU A 102 -4.12 3.27 -18.12
C LEU A 102 -5.43 2.60 -17.65
N ALA A 103 -6.00 1.67 -18.44
CA ALA A 103 -7.22 0.93 -18.10
C ALA A 103 -7.10 0.17 -16.77
N GLN A 104 -5.91 -0.38 -16.47
CA GLN A 104 -5.61 -1.07 -15.22
C GLN A 104 -5.42 -0.11 -14.05
N LEU A 105 -4.93 1.10 -14.31
CA LEU A 105 -4.68 2.12 -13.29
C LEU A 105 -5.95 2.86 -12.86
N LEU A 106 -6.93 3.00 -13.75
CA LEU A 106 -8.21 3.66 -13.49
C LEU A 106 -9.04 2.92 -12.44
N THR A 107 -9.79 3.69 -11.65
CA THR A 107 -10.64 3.19 -10.57
C THR A 107 -12.11 3.47 -10.89
N TYR A 108 -12.92 2.42 -10.93
CA TYR A 108 -14.33 2.51 -11.25
C TYR A 108 -15.08 3.47 -10.31
N GLY A 109 -15.90 4.35 -10.87
CA GLY A 109 -16.71 5.32 -10.12
C GLY A 109 -15.93 6.48 -9.50
N LYS A 110 -14.59 6.48 -9.54
CA LYS A 110 -13.76 7.60 -9.06
C LYS A 110 -13.18 8.43 -10.19
N ASP A 111 -12.97 7.85 -11.36
CA ASP A 111 -12.42 8.55 -12.52
C ASP A 111 -13.51 8.87 -13.53
N GLN A 112 -13.38 10.02 -14.20
CA GLN A 112 -14.34 10.47 -15.20
C GLN A 112 -14.18 9.69 -16.50
N ALA A 113 -12.96 9.28 -16.85
CA ALA A 113 -12.72 8.41 -17.99
C ALA A 113 -13.39 7.04 -17.74
N PRO A 114 -14.48 6.69 -18.46
CA PRO A 114 -15.18 5.45 -18.21
C PRO A 114 -14.29 4.29 -18.67
N LYS A 115 -14.07 3.32 -17.78
CA LYS A 115 -13.30 2.12 -18.14
C LYS A 115 -13.91 1.42 -19.37
N SER A 116 -15.24 1.40 -19.46
CA SER A 116 -15.97 0.88 -20.62
C SER A 116 -15.61 1.57 -21.94
N THR A 117 -15.38 2.89 -21.94
CA THR A 117 -14.98 3.62 -23.16
C THR A 117 -13.56 3.26 -23.57
N ILE A 118 -12.68 3.00 -22.61
CA ILE A 118 -11.31 2.53 -22.88
C ILE A 118 -11.33 1.08 -23.37
N ASP A 119 -12.13 0.20 -22.77
CA ASP A 119 -12.28 -1.19 -23.18
C ASP A 119 -12.80 -1.30 -24.62
N LEU A 120 -13.73 -0.41 -25.02
CA LEU A 120 -14.21 -0.32 -26.41
C LEU A 120 -13.11 0.09 -27.39
N LEU A 121 -12.22 1.01 -27.00
CA LEU A 121 -11.06 1.34 -27.83
C LEU A 121 -10.10 0.15 -27.92
N LEU A 122 -9.78 -0.50 -26.80
CA LEU A 122 -8.90 -1.68 -26.80
C LEU A 122 -9.43 -2.78 -27.73
N LEU A 123 -10.75 -3.01 -27.74
CA LEU A 123 -11.38 -3.92 -28.68
C LEU A 123 -11.17 -3.48 -30.15
N ALA A 124 -11.29 -2.19 -30.44
CA ALA A 124 -11.02 -1.68 -31.78
C ALA A 124 -9.54 -1.85 -32.19
N PHE A 125 -8.61 -1.70 -31.25
CA PHE A 125 -7.19 -2.00 -31.46
C PHE A 125 -6.96 -3.49 -31.76
N ASP A 126 -7.59 -4.39 -31.02
CA ASP A 126 -7.49 -5.83 -31.25
C ASP A 126 -8.01 -6.23 -32.63
N ILE A 127 -9.13 -5.64 -33.06
CA ILE A 127 -9.70 -5.85 -34.40
C ILE A 127 -8.74 -5.37 -35.49
N ALA A 128 -8.15 -4.17 -35.31
CA ALA A 128 -7.16 -3.66 -36.24
C ALA A 128 -5.90 -4.56 -36.30
N ALA A 129 -5.41 -5.03 -35.15
CA ALA A 129 -4.25 -5.92 -35.06
C ALA A 129 -4.45 -7.26 -35.78
N GLN A 130 -5.70 -7.71 -35.94
CA GLN A 130 -6.06 -8.89 -36.73
C GLN A 130 -6.08 -8.62 -38.24
N GLY A 131 -5.67 -7.43 -38.69
CA GLY A 131 -5.64 -7.04 -40.10
C GLY A 131 -7.01 -6.64 -40.66
N VAL A 132 -8.02 -6.45 -39.82
CA VAL A 132 -9.34 -5.99 -40.25
C VAL A 132 -9.30 -4.48 -40.45
N THR A 133 -9.51 -4.04 -41.70
CA THR A 133 -9.57 -2.61 -41.99
C THR A 133 -10.77 -1.97 -41.31
N ILE A 134 -10.50 -1.01 -40.42
CA ILE A 134 -11.52 -0.15 -39.83
C ILE A 134 -12.07 0.76 -40.94
N LYS A 135 -13.28 0.44 -41.43
CA LYS A 135 -13.95 1.23 -42.49
C LYS A 135 -14.42 2.58 -41.94
N ASN A 136 -14.55 3.57 -42.84
CA ASN A 136 -14.81 4.99 -42.57
C ASN A 136 -15.67 5.31 -41.33
N GLN A 137 -16.87 4.72 -41.19
CA GLN A 137 -17.74 5.02 -40.04
C GLN A 137 -17.14 4.57 -38.69
N LEU A 138 -16.55 3.38 -38.63
CA LEU A 138 -15.86 2.90 -37.43
C LEU A 138 -14.60 3.72 -37.14
N ALA A 139 -13.93 4.25 -38.16
CA ALA A 139 -12.76 5.09 -37.99
C ALA A 139 -13.14 6.47 -37.42
N ASP A 140 -14.28 7.02 -37.82
CA ASP A 140 -14.80 8.27 -37.26
C ASP A 140 -15.28 8.08 -35.81
N ASP A 141 -16.02 7.01 -35.53
CA ASP A 141 -16.43 6.65 -34.17
C ASP A 141 -15.22 6.43 -33.25
N PHE A 142 -14.16 5.80 -33.78
CA PHE A 142 -12.92 5.60 -33.07
C PHE A 142 -12.24 6.92 -32.71
N VAL A 143 -12.09 7.84 -33.68
CA VAL A 143 -11.48 9.16 -33.48
C VAL A 143 -12.27 9.96 -32.45
N ASP A 144 -13.60 9.91 -32.53
CA ASP A 144 -14.50 10.58 -31.58
C ASP A 144 -14.36 10.00 -30.17
N ASN A 145 -14.28 8.68 -30.03
CA ASN A 145 -14.07 8.02 -28.75
C ASN A 145 -12.72 8.37 -28.13
N VAL A 146 -11.64 8.42 -28.93
CA VAL A 146 -10.33 8.92 -28.47
C VAL A 146 -10.47 10.37 -28.00
N GLY A 147 -11.14 11.23 -28.76
CA GLY A 147 -11.37 12.63 -28.38
C GLY A 147 -12.10 12.77 -27.04
N ARG A 148 -13.15 11.96 -26.80
CA ARG A 148 -13.86 11.93 -25.52
C ARG A 148 -12.96 11.48 -24.37
N ILE A 149 -12.17 10.44 -24.56
CA ILE A 149 -11.21 9.97 -23.54
C ILE A 149 -10.17 11.05 -23.25
N GLN A 150 -9.59 11.67 -24.27
CA GLN A 150 -8.64 12.76 -24.09
C GLN A 150 -9.26 13.90 -23.28
N GLN A 151 -10.52 14.23 -23.52
CA GLN A 151 -11.24 15.24 -22.75
C GLN A 151 -11.41 14.81 -21.28
N HIS A 152 -11.93 13.61 -21.02
CA HIS A 152 -12.06 13.10 -19.65
C HIS A 152 -10.73 13.06 -18.89
N LEU A 153 -9.64 12.68 -19.57
CA LEU A 153 -8.31 12.66 -18.98
C LEU A 153 -7.80 14.08 -18.67
N ARG A 154 -8.07 15.07 -19.52
CA ARG A 154 -7.73 16.48 -19.24
C ARG A 154 -8.47 16.99 -18.01
N ASP A 155 -9.73 16.58 -17.82
CA ASP A 155 -10.55 16.99 -16.69
C ASP A 155 -10.09 16.30 -15.38
N ASP A 156 -9.62 15.06 -15.47
CA ASP A 156 -9.11 14.29 -14.32
C ASP A 156 -7.68 14.65 -13.90
N LEU A 157 -6.83 15.07 -14.84
CA LEU A 157 -5.40 15.35 -14.62
C LEU A 157 -5.14 16.33 -13.45
N PRO A 158 -5.81 17.50 -13.36
CA PRO A 158 -5.63 18.42 -12.25
C PRO A 158 -5.89 17.74 -10.90
N ARG A 159 -6.96 16.96 -10.78
CA ARG A 159 -7.33 16.27 -9.55
C ARG A 159 -6.26 15.24 -9.13
N TRP A 160 -5.75 14.45 -10.07
CA TRP A 160 -4.69 13.50 -9.77
C TRP A 160 -3.38 14.17 -9.36
N ARG A 161 -3.00 15.28 -10.02
CA ARG A 161 -1.82 16.08 -9.66
C ARG A 161 -1.96 16.68 -8.25
N THR A 162 -3.11 17.26 -7.93
CA THR A 162 -3.40 17.75 -6.58
C THR A 162 -3.27 16.65 -5.55
N ARG A 163 -3.82 15.45 -5.83
CA ARG A 163 -3.70 14.32 -4.89
C ARG A 163 -2.26 13.89 -4.64
N VAL A 164 -1.39 13.94 -5.66
CA VAL A 164 0.05 13.66 -5.46
C VAL A 164 0.67 14.69 -4.52
N VAL A 165 0.37 15.98 -4.69
CA VAL A 165 0.87 17.05 -3.82
C VAL A 165 0.36 16.89 -2.38
N GLU A 166 -0.92 16.57 -2.20
CA GLU A 166 -1.51 16.29 -0.89
C GLU A 166 -0.79 15.14 -0.18
N LEU A 167 -0.54 14.03 -0.88
CA LEU A 167 0.18 12.88 -0.29
C LEU A 167 1.60 13.25 0.16
N PHE A 168 2.30 14.11 -0.57
CA PHE A 168 3.60 14.63 -0.14
C PHE A 168 3.49 15.60 1.05
N ALA A 169 2.43 16.41 1.12
CA ALA A 169 2.19 17.31 2.23
C ALA A 169 1.85 16.54 3.53
N GLU A 170 1.02 15.49 3.43
CA GLU A 170 0.71 14.55 4.51
C GLU A 170 2.02 13.94 5.08
N ASP A 171 2.96 13.55 4.21
CA ASP A 171 4.25 12.98 4.59
C ASP A 171 5.15 13.99 5.32
N ALA A 172 5.26 15.20 4.79
CA ALA A 172 6.03 16.27 5.41
C ALA A 172 5.47 16.68 6.78
N GLN A 173 4.15 16.63 6.95
CA GLN A 173 3.49 16.92 8.22
C GLN A 173 3.75 15.80 9.24
N GLU A 174 3.62 14.54 8.84
CA GLU A 174 3.87 13.39 9.71
C GLU A 174 5.33 13.33 10.21
N LEU A 175 6.29 13.67 9.34
CA LEU A 175 7.71 13.79 9.74
C LEU A 175 7.95 14.93 10.75
N ARG A 176 7.27 16.06 10.60
CA ARG A 176 7.35 17.18 11.55
C ARG A 176 6.71 16.85 12.89
N ASP A 177 5.59 16.15 12.88
CA ASP A 177 4.91 15.74 14.12
C ASP A 177 5.72 14.66 14.85
N SER A 178 6.34 13.75 14.11
CA SER A 178 7.26 12.74 14.66
C SER A 178 8.52 13.37 15.27
N SER A 179 9.10 14.40 14.67
CA SER A 179 10.29 15.07 15.22
C SER A 179 9.98 15.89 16.49
N ARG A 180 8.78 16.47 16.57
CA ARG A 180 8.29 17.15 17.78
C ARG A 180 8.03 16.20 18.94
N GLN A 181 7.54 15.00 18.69
CA GLN A 181 7.31 13.99 19.73
C GLN A 181 8.61 13.36 20.25
N ALA A 182 9.69 13.43 19.48
CA ALA A 182 10.99 12.88 19.84
C ALA A 182 11.91 13.88 20.59
N SER A 183 11.52 15.16 20.66
CA SER A 183 12.24 16.24 21.35
C SER A 183 11.66 16.48 22.74
#